data_AF-A0A6N3B578-F1
#
_entry.id   AF-A0A6N3B578-F1
#
_cell.length_a   1.000
_cell.length_b   1.000
_cell.length_c   1.000
_cell.angle_alpha   90.00
_cell.angle_beta   90.00
_cell.angle_gamma   90.00
#
_symmetry.space_group_name_H-M   'P 1'
#
loop_
_entity.id
_entity.type
_entity.pdbx_description
1 polymer ?
#
loop_
_entity_poly.entity_id
_entity_poly.type
_entity_poly.pdbx_seq_one_letter_code
_entity_poly.pdbx_strand_id
1 'polypeptide(L)'
;MNIETLIIRHQGIIYALLKRYNIKYDIDEYAQLLSIKMWSLLRQFDTSIHNSMSGYLFQRLNYYLIDLFRKKSKVLEESNQAIISDIKDASDYSDYNYLTQLIASEYYLLLNDYERMWLNLKLCGYKQFEIQTLMKKSATTIRKYQMQVRHKLAPLKHFLKGEMS
;
A
#
# COMPACT_ATOMS: atom_id res chain seq x y z
N MET A 1 14.02 42.94 23.95
CA MET A 1 13.43 43.13 22.59
C MET A 1 12.12 42.35 22.57
N ASN A 2 10.98 43.01 22.37
CA ASN A 2 9.69 42.32 22.41
C ASN A 2 9.54 41.41 21.18
N ILE A 3 9.33 40.11 21.39
CA ILE A 3 9.24 39.11 20.32
C ILE A 3 7.98 39.36 19.47
N GLU A 4 6.91 39.86 20.09
CA GLU A 4 5.66 40.16 19.40
C GLU A 4 5.84 41.24 18.33
N THR A 5 6.61 42.29 18.63
CA THR A 5 6.86 43.38 17.67
C THR A 5 7.77 42.93 16.51
N LEU A 6 8.64 41.96 16.76
CA LEU A 6 9.47 41.33 15.71
C LEU A 6 8.64 40.44 14.79
N ILE A 7 7.69 39.67 15.35
CA ILE A 7 6.79 38.83 14.55
C ILE A 7 5.96 39.71 13.63
N ILE A 8 5.33 40.77 14.16
CA ILE A 8 4.53 41.70 13.35
C ILE A 8 5.37 42.33 12.24
N ARG A 9 6.59 42.78 12.55
CA ARG A 9 7.50 43.40 11.58
C ARG A 9 7.86 42.49 10.41
N HIS A 10 8.01 41.20 10.68
CA HIS A 10 8.44 40.22 9.69
C HIS A 10 7.30 39.35 9.15
N GLN A 11 6.05 39.59 9.55
CA GLN A 11 4.87 38.84 9.12
C GLN A 11 4.65 38.90 7.60
N GLY A 12 5.12 39.97 6.94
CA GLY A 12 5.11 40.08 5.48
C GLY A 12 5.85 38.93 4.77
N ILE A 13 6.85 38.31 5.43
CA ILE A 13 7.56 37.14 4.91
C ILE A 13 6.62 35.94 4.78
N ILE A 14 5.74 35.73 5.75
CA ILE A 14 4.77 34.65 5.76
C ILE A 14 3.84 34.79 4.55
N TYR A 15 3.21 35.96 4.39
CA TYR A 15 2.30 36.20 3.27
C TYR A 15 3.00 36.16 1.90
N ALA A 16 4.26 36.62 1.81
CA ALA A 16 5.06 36.48 0.60
C ALA A 16 5.29 35.00 0.24
N LEU A 17 5.58 34.14 1.21
CA LEU A 17 5.73 32.70 1.00
C LEU A 17 4.40 32.04 0.61
N LEU A 18 3.31 32.33 1.31
CA LEU A 18 1.99 31.79 0.98
C LEU A 18 1.56 32.15 -0.45
N LYS A 19 1.79 33.41 -0.86
CA LYS A 19 1.54 33.88 -2.23
C LYS A 19 2.45 33.20 -3.25
N ARG A 20 3.75 33.04 -2.94
CA ARG A 20 4.72 32.39 -3.83
C ARG A 20 4.34 30.94 -4.15
N TYR A 21 3.83 30.21 -3.16
CA TYR A 21 3.40 28.82 -3.33
C TYR A 21 1.95 28.66 -3.81
N ASN A 22 1.25 29.77 -4.11
CA ASN A 22 -0.12 29.77 -4.61
C ASN A 22 -1.07 28.92 -3.74
N ILE A 23 -0.94 29.04 -2.43
CA ILE A 23 -1.77 28.31 -1.48
C ILE A 23 -3.17 28.94 -1.50
N LYS A 24 -4.14 28.22 -2.08
CA LYS A 24 -5.53 28.70 -2.23
C LYS A 24 -6.44 28.24 -1.08
N TYR A 25 -6.09 27.17 -0.40
CA TYR A 25 -6.86 26.54 0.67
C TYR A 25 -6.03 26.51 1.96
N ASP A 26 -6.69 26.55 3.11
CA ASP A 26 -6.07 26.49 4.46
C ASP A 26 -5.03 27.60 4.73
N ILE A 27 -5.19 28.78 4.11
CA ILE A 27 -4.24 29.90 4.20
C ILE A 27 -3.98 30.28 5.67
N ASP A 28 -5.04 30.34 6.47
CA ASP A 28 -4.97 30.69 7.89
C ASP A 28 -4.19 29.65 8.70
N GLU A 29 -4.34 28.36 8.38
CA GLU A 29 -3.63 27.27 9.05
C GLU A 29 -2.12 27.34 8.75
N TYR A 30 -1.75 27.50 7.48
CA TYR A 30 -0.34 27.66 7.11
C TYR A 30 0.26 28.94 7.69
N ALA A 31 -0.51 30.04 7.75
CA ALA A 31 -0.07 31.29 8.38
C ALA A 31 0.19 31.10 9.88
N GLN A 32 -0.68 30.39 10.60
CA GLN A 32 -0.50 30.07 12.01
C GLN A 32 0.73 29.19 12.25
N LEU A 33 0.90 28.12 11.48
CA LEU A 33 2.05 27.22 11.58
C LEU A 33 3.37 27.96 11.32
N LEU A 34 3.41 28.82 10.30
CA LEU A 34 4.57 29.65 10.01
C LEU A 34 4.84 30.67 11.12
N SER A 35 3.81 31.24 11.73
CA SER A 35 3.95 32.18 12.85
C SER A 35 4.52 31.52 14.11
N ILE A 36 4.05 30.31 14.44
CA ILE A 36 4.59 29.50 15.54
C ILE A 36 6.06 29.16 15.27
N LYS A 37 6.37 28.72 14.04
CA LYS A 37 7.75 28.40 13.65
C LYS A 37 8.64 29.64 13.74
N MET A 38 8.16 30.78 13.29
CA MET A 38 8.86 32.05 13.33
C MET A 38 9.19 32.47 14.77
N TRP A 39 8.24 32.34 15.70
CA TRP A 39 8.48 32.59 17.12
C TRP A 39 9.63 31.74 17.67
N SER A 40 9.66 30.44 17.31
CA SER A 40 10.75 29.55 17.73
C SER A 40 12.10 29.95 17.14
N LEU A 41 12.13 30.37 15.87
CA LEU A 41 13.35 30.77 15.17
C LEU A 41 13.93 32.08 15.72
N LEU A 42 13.06 33.03 16.07
CA LEU A 42 13.48 34.30 16.68
C LEU A 42 14.19 34.09 18.02
N ARG A 43 13.83 33.06 18.79
CA ARG A 43 14.49 32.71 20.06
C ARG A 43 15.83 32.01 19.88
N GLN A 44 16.06 31.40 18.72
CA GLN A 44 17.28 30.65 18.39
C GLN A 44 18.24 31.47 17.51
N PHE A 45 17.85 32.68 17.14
CA PHE A 45 18.65 33.50 16.24
C PHE A 45 19.91 34.00 16.94
N ASP A 46 21.06 33.61 16.39
CA ASP A 46 22.37 34.06 16.85
C ASP A 46 22.99 35.00 15.81
N THR A 47 23.26 36.23 16.24
CA THR A 47 23.89 37.29 15.44
C THR A 47 25.35 37.00 15.10
N SER A 48 26.00 36.05 15.78
CA SER A 48 27.38 35.63 15.47
C SER A 48 27.46 34.71 14.25
N ILE A 49 26.37 34.03 13.91
CA ILE A 49 26.31 33.02 12.83
C ILE A 49 25.63 33.58 11.58
N HIS A 50 24.70 34.53 11.73
CA HIS A 50 23.83 34.99 10.65
C HIS A 50 23.90 36.50 10.41
N ASN A 51 24.26 36.87 9.17
CA ASN A 51 24.39 38.27 8.74
C ASN A 51 23.06 39.03 8.64
N SER A 52 21.93 38.34 8.46
CA SER A 52 20.61 38.97 8.32
C SER A 52 19.49 38.11 8.90
N MET A 53 18.76 38.68 9.86
CA MET A 53 17.58 38.07 10.48
C MET A 53 16.49 37.76 9.45
N SER A 54 16.20 38.70 8.53
CA SER A 54 15.19 38.50 7.49
C SER A 54 15.54 37.36 6.54
N GLY A 55 16.81 37.25 6.13
CA GLY A 55 17.26 36.18 5.25
C GLY A 55 17.20 34.81 5.93
N TYR A 56 17.64 34.73 7.18
CA TYR A 56 17.54 33.53 8.01
C TYR A 56 16.09 33.06 8.17
N LEU A 57 15.20 33.97 8.56
CA LEU A 57 13.78 33.69 8.74
C LEU A 57 13.14 33.22 7.43
N PHE A 58 13.38 33.91 6.33
CA PHE A 58 12.85 33.54 5.03
C PHE A 58 13.27 32.13 4.62
N GLN A 59 14.57 31.81 4.72
CA GLN A 59 15.08 30.50 4.33
C GLN A 59 14.52 29.37 5.20
N ARG A 60 14.50 29.55 6.53
CA ARG A 60 14.02 28.53 7.46
C ARG A 60 12.51 28.31 7.36
N LEU A 61 11.73 29.38 7.20
CA LEU A 61 10.29 29.28 6.99
C LEU A 61 9.97 28.62 5.65
N ASN A 62 10.73 28.92 4.60
CA ASN A 62 10.57 28.29 3.29
C ASN A 62 10.80 26.77 3.34
N TYR A 63 11.88 26.31 3.98
CA TYR A 63 12.10 24.86 4.13
C TYR A 63 11.04 24.19 5.00
N TYR A 64 10.64 24.84 6.09
CA TYR A 64 9.56 24.33 6.94
C TYR A 64 8.25 24.16 6.17
N LEU A 65 7.90 25.12 5.31
CA LEU A 65 6.71 25.03 4.47
C LEU A 65 6.78 23.87 3.46
N ILE A 66 7.95 23.65 2.85
CA ILE A 66 8.17 22.49 1.96
C ILE A 66 7.98 21.17 2.72
N ASP A 67 8.48 21.07 3.95
CA ASP A 67 8.32 19.87 4.77
C ASP A 67 6.86 19.63 5.18
N LEU A 68 6.08 20.69 5.42
CA LEU A 68 4.64 20.57 5.63
C LEU A 68 3.94 19.97 4.40
N PHE A 69 4.29 20.41 3.19
CA PHE A 69 3.74 19.84 1.96
C PHE A 69 4.11 18.36 1.79
N ARG A 70 5.37 17.99 2.06
CA ARG A 70 5.80 16.59 2.02
C ARG A 70 5.00 15.72 2.99
N LYS A 71 4.77 16.21 4.21
CA LYS A 71 3.96 15.51 5.21
C LYS A 71 2.51 15.34 4.75
N LYS A 72 1.88 16.38 4.20
CA LYS A 72 0.50 16.32 3.69
C LYS A 72 0.38 15.36 2.49
N SER A 73 1.37 15.36 1.60
CA SER A 73 1.44 14.44 0.45
C SER A 73 1.49 12.98 0.90
N LYS A 74 2.34 12.67 1.89
CA LYS A 74 2.47 11.30 2.41
C LYS A 74 1.16 10.78 3.02
N VAL A 75 0.48 11.60 3.82
CA VAL A 75 -0.82 11.23 4.42
C VAL A 75 -1.87 11.00 3.34
N LEU A 76 -1.90 11.84 2.30
CA LEU A 76 -2.82 11.67 1.18
C LEU A 76 -2.57 10.38 0.39
N GLU A 77 -1.30 10.04 0.14
CA GLU A 77 -0.92 8.78 -0.53
C GLU A 77 -1.35 7.56 0.29
N GLU A 78 -1.09 7.55 1.60
CA GLU A 78 -1.50 6.47 2.50
C GLU A 78 -3.03 6.32 2.55
N SER A 79 -3.75 7.44 2.62
CA SER A 79 -5.23 7.45 2.67
C SER A 79 -5.83 6.95 1.35
N ASN A 80 -5.28 7.40 0.22
CA ASN A 80 -5.76 6.99 -1.11
C ASN A 80 -5.45 5.51 -1.37
N GLN A 81 -4.30 5.00 -0.90
CA GLN A 81 -3.99 3.58 -1.01
C GLN A 81 -4.96 2.71 -0.21
N ALA A 82 -5.33 3.12 1.02
CA ALA A 82 -6.32 2.42 1.83
C ALA A 82 -7.71 2.36 1.16
N ILE A 83 -8.16 3.49 0.60
CA ILE A 83 -9.45 3.52 -0.12
C ILE A 83 -9.41 2.64 -1.36
N ILE A 84 -8.29 2.64 -2.11
CA ILE A 84 -8.13 1.81 -3.30
C ILE A 84 -8.08 0.31 -2.94
N SER A 85 -7.45 -0.08 -1.82
CA SER A 85 -7.47 -1.47 -1.36
C SER A 85 -8.88 -1.90 -0.95
N ASP A 86 -9.60 -1.07 -0.19
CA ASP A 86 -10.95 -1.40 0.29
C ASP A 86 -11.94 -1.56 -0.88
N ILE A 87 -11.82 -0.74 -1.93
CA ILE A 87 -12.65 -0.85 -3.13
C ILE A 87 -12.32 -2.13 -3.92
N LYS A 88 -11.03 -2.48 -4.05
CA LYS A 88 -10.61 -3.72 -4.74
C LYS A 88 -11.07 -4.97 -4.02
N ASP A 89 -11.02 -4.98 -2.69
CA ASP A 89 -11.47 -6.11 -1.88
C ASP A 89 -12.98 -6.32 -1.98
N ALA A 90 -13.77 -5.25 -2.20
CA ALA A 90 -15.22 -5.34 -2.35
C ALA A 90 -15.69 -5.77 -3.76
N SER A 91 -14.96 -5.44 -4.83
CA SER A 91 -15.40 -5.69 -6.21
C SER A 91 -14.88 -6.99 -6.84
N ASP A 92 -13.69 -7.49 -6.46
CA ASP A 92 -13.07 -8.65 -7.14
C ASP A 92 -13.48 -10.02 -6.55
N TYR A 93 -14.08 -10.07 -5.35
CA TYR A 93 -14.26 -11.34 -4.64
C TYR A 93 -15.56 -12.11 -4.93
N SER A 94 -16.59 -11.51 -5.55
CA SER A 94 -17.88 -12.21 -5.72
C SER A 94 -18.03 -12.93 -7.06
N ASP A 95 -17.78 -12.26 -8.19
CA ASP A 95 -18.03 -12.85 -9.53
C ASP A 95 -16.91 -13.77 -10.02
N TYR A 96 -15.64 -13.39 -9.84
CA TYR A 96 -14.52 -14.24 -10.26
C TYR A 96 -14.41 -15.52 -9.42
N ASN A 97 -14.79 -15.44 -8.15
CA ASN A 97 -14.74 -16.57 -7.22
C ASN A 97 -15.84 -17.60 -7.53
N TYR A 98 -17.07 -17.17 -7.85
CA TYR A 98 -18.16 -18.10 -8.15
C TYR A 98 -17.92 -18.90 -9.42
N LEU A 99 -17.53 -18.25 -10.52
CA LEU A 99 -17.20 -18.95 -11.78
C LEU A 99 -16.01 -19.88 -11.61
N THR A 100 -14.98 -19.44 -10.89
CA THR A 100 -13.82 -20.27 -10.58
C THR A 100 -14.20 -21.50 -9.75
N GLN A 101 -15.08 -21.33 -8.76
CA GLN A 101 -15.55 -22.42 -7.90
C GLN A 101 -16.43 -23.41 -8.67
N LEU A 102 -17.31 -22.92 -9.54
CA LEU A 102 -18.14 -23.75 -10.42
C LEU A 102 -17.28 -24.58 -11.38
N ILE A 103 -16.34 -23.94 -12.08
CA ILE A 103 -15.43 -24.63 -13.00
C ILE A 103 -14.55 -25.64 -12.24
N ALA A 104 -14.01 -25.27 -11.09
CA ALA A 104 -13.24 -26.20 -10.26
C ALA A 104 -14.07 -27.43 -9.85
N SER A 105 -15.37 -27.25 -9.56
CA SER A 105 -16.27 -28.35 -9.21
C SER A 105 -16.53 -29.31 -10.38
N GLU A 106 -16.71 -28.79 -11.60
CA GLU A 106 -16.87 -29.59 -12.82
C GLU A 106 -15.60 -30.41 -13.12
N TYR A 107 -14.44 -29.77 -13.02
CA TYR A 107 -13.16 -30.46 -13.22
C TYR A 107 -12.90 -31.50 -12.14
N TYR A 108 -13.38 -31.27 -10.91
CA TYR A 108 -13.31 -32.26 -9.82
C TYR A 108 -14.09 -33.53 -10.17
N LEU A 109 -15.20 -33.41 -10.91
CA LEU A 109 -16.00 -34.55 -11.34
C LEU A 109 -15.28 -35.45 -12.36
N LEU A 110 -14.34 -34.91 -13.14
CA LEU A 110 -13.56 -35.68 -14.12
C LEU A 110 -12.56 -36.68 -13.49
N LEU A 111 -12.23 -36.49 -12.21
CA LEU A 111 -11.35 -37.40 -11.49
C LEU A 111 -12.11 -38.62 -11.00
N ASN A 112 -11.48 -39.79 -11.02
CA ASN A 112 -12.02 -40.98 -10.37
C ASN A 112 -11.84 -40.89 -8.84
N ASP A 113 -12.47 -41.79 -8.09
CA ASP A 113 -12.46 -41.76 -6.62
C ASP A 113 -11.05 -41.79 -6.02
N TYR A 114 -10.13 -42.56 -6.61
CA TYR A 114 -8.74 -42.64 -6.13
C TYR A 114 -7.93 -41.38 -6.45
N GLU A 115 -8.15 -40.79 -7.61
CA GLU A 115 -7.55 -39.53 -8.02
C GLU A 115 -8.05 -38.36 -7.16
N ARG A 116 -9.35 -38.33 -6.85
CA ARG A 116 -9.96 -37.37 -5.90
C ARG A 116 -9.38 -37.53 -4.51
N MET A 117 -9.29 -38.76 -4.02
CA MET A 117 -8.70 -39.05 -2.70
C MET A 117 -7.23 -38.63 -2.65
N TRP A 118 -6.45 -38.91 -3.69
CA TRP A 118 -5.06 -38.44 -3.80
C TRP A 118 -4.98 -36.90 -3.79
N LEU A 119 -5.83 -36.23 -4.57
CA LEU A 119 -5.84 -34.77 -4.69
C LEU A 119 -6.20 -34.11 -3.36
N ASN A 120 -7.25 -34.59 -2.68
CA ASN A 120 -7.66 -34.08 -1.38
C ASN A 120 -6.55 -34.22 -0.34
N LEU A 121 -5.91 -35.40 -0.25
CA LEU A 121 -4.78 -35.59 0.65
C LEU A 121 -3.61 -34.66 0.29
N LYS A 122 -3.36 -34.44 -1.00
CA LYS A 122 -2.31 -33.53 -1.42
C LYS A 122 -2.62 -32.07 -1.05
N LEU A 123 -3.87 -31.65 -1.17
CA LEU A 123 -4.35 -30.32 -0.78
C LEU A 123 -4.31 -30.10 0.74
N CYS A 124 -4.55 -31.15 1.54
CA CYS A 124 -4.34 -31.11 2.99
C CYS A 124 -2.86 -31.06 3.41
N GLY A 125 -1.92 -31.09 2.47
CA GLY A 125 -0.49 -30.94 2.74
C GLY A 125 0.28 -32.24 3.00
N TYR A 126 -0.34 -33.41 2.84
CA TYR A 126 0.34 -34.69 3.06
C TYR A 126 1.51 -34.92 2.08
N LYS A 127 2.58 -35.53 2.58
CA LYS A 127 3.76 -35.95 1.81
C LYS A 127 3.47 -37.25 1.07
N GLN A 128 4.22 -37.51 0.00
CA GLN A 128 3.95 -38.65 -0.89
C GLN A 128 4.04 -40.01 -0.19
N PHE A 129 4.92 -40.18 0.81
CA PHE A 129 5.00 -41.42 1.58
C PHE A 129 3.79 -41.58 2.53
N GLU A 130 3.29 -40.49 3.11
CA GLU A 130 2.10 -40.50 3.97
C GLU A 130 0.87 -40.88 3.16
N ILE A 131 0.73 -40.32 1.96
CA ILE A 131 -0.36 -40.65 1.02
C ILE A 131 -0.31 -42.14 0.62
N GLN A 132 0.88 -42.71 0.39
CA GLN A 132 1.02 -44.14 0.10
C GLN A 132 0.51 -45.01 1.24
N THR A 133 0.90 -44.68 2.48
CA THR A 133 0.46 -45.40 3.68
C THR A 133 -1.05 -45.27 3.88
N LEU A 134 -1.61 -44.06 3.74
CA LEU A 134 -3.04 -43.80 3.91
C LEU A 134 -3.90 -44.49 2.86
N MET A 135 -3.49 -44.43 1.59
CA MET A 135 -4.23 -45.04 0.48
C MET A 135 -3.96 -46.56 0.36
N LYS A 136 -2.97 -47.10 1.09
CA LYS A 136 -2.48 -48.48 0.97
C LYS A 136 -2.13 -48.86 -0.47
N LYS A 137 -1.40 -47.96 -1.16
CA LYS A 137 -0.96 -48.14 -2.56
C LYS A 137 0.56 -47.94 -2.67
N SER A 138 1.16 -48.56 -3.68
CA SER A 138 2.59 -48.43 -3.94
C SER A 138 2.96 -47.02 -4.45
N ALA A 139 4.23 -46.66 -4.30
CA ALA A 139 4.78 -45.40 -4.82
C ALA A 139 4.49 -45.18 -6.31
N THR A 140 4.55 -46.25 -7.12
CA THR A 140 4.31 -46.18 -8.57
C THR A 140 2.84 -45.88 -8.87
N THR A 141 1.90 -46.50 -8.15
CA THR A 141 0.47 -46.23 -8.30
C THR A 141 0.11 -44.80 -7.88
N ILE A 142 0.69 -44.29 -6.79
CA ILE A 142 0.48 -42.89 -6.37
C ILE A 142 1.03 -41.90 -7.41
N ARG A 143 2.19 -42.17 -8.00
CA ARG A 143 2.72 -41.36 -9.12
C ARG A 143 1.81 -41.39 -10.34
N LYS A 144 1.20 -42.54 -10.64
CA LYS A 144 0.21 -42.67 -11.71
C LYS A 144 -0.99 -41.76 -11.44
N TYR A 145 -1.57 -41.78 -10.23
CA TYR A 145 -2.67 -40.89 -9.87
C TYR A 145 -2.28 -39.40 -9.99
N GLN A 146 -1.11 -39.01 -9.48
CA GLN A 146 -0.59 -37.66 -9.62
C GLN A 146 -0.49 -37.21 -11.09
N MET A 147 0.03 -38.09 -11.97
CA MET A 147 0.18 -37.77 -13.39
C MET A 147 -1.18 -37.61 -14.08
N GLN A 148 -2.12 -38.51 -13.79
CA GLN A 148 -3.48 -38.46 -14.34
C GLN A 148 -4.24 -37.23 -13.88
N VAL A 149 -4.17 -36.90 -12.58
CA VAL A 149 -4.75 -35.67 -12.01
C VAL A 149 -4.18 -34.44 -12.70
N ARG A 150 -2.85 -34.35 -12.87
CA ARG A 150 -2.21 -33.22 -13.54
C ARG A 150 -2.64 -33.08 -15.00
N HIS A 151 -2.79 -34.19 -15.71
CA HIS A 151 -3.24 -34.18 -17.10
C HIS A 151 -4.70 -33.71 -17.20
N LYS A 152 -5.60 -34.24 -16.37
CA LYS A 152 -7.01 -33.87 -16.35
C LYS A 152 -7.26 -32.43 -15.91
N LEU A 153 -6.45 -31.92 -14.97
CA LEU A 153 -6.54 -30.55 -14.46
C LEU A 153 -5.65 -29.55 -15.23
N ALA A 154 -4.90 -29.97 -16.25
CA ALA A 154 -4.08 -29.07 -17.04
C ALA A 154 -4.89 -27.91 -17.67
N PRO A 155 -6.07 -28.14 -18.26
CA PRO A 155 -6.87 -27.06 -18.82
C PRO A 155 -7.34 -26.04 -17.77
N LEU A 156 -7.73 -26.51 -16.57
CA LEU A 156 -8.09 -25.64 -15.44
C LEU A 156 -6.93 -24.72 -15.04
N LYS A 157 -5.71 -25.24 -15.04
CA LYS A 157 -4.51 -24.44 -14.72
C LYS A 157 -4.28 -23.31 -15.73
N HIS A 158 -4.52 -23.56 -17.02
CA HIS A 158 -4.43 -22.51 -18.05
C HIS A 158 -5.52 -21.46 -17.88
N PHE A 159 -6.75 -21.89 -17.58
CA PHE A 159 -7.89 -21.01 -17.33
C PHE A 159 -7.63 -20.07 -16.13
N LEU A 160 -7.16 -20.61 -15.01
CA LEU A 160 -6.83 -19.83 -13.80
C LEU A 160 -5.68 -18.84 -13.98
N LYS A 161 -4.79 -19.08 -14.96
CA LYS A 161 -3.68 -18.18 -15.28
C LYS A 161 -4.07 -17.06 -16.25
N GLY A 162 -5.30 -17.07 -16.79
CA GLY A 162 -5.72 -16.15 -17.84
C GLY A 162 -4.99 -16.38 -19.18
N GLU A 163 -4.32 -17.52 -19.34
CA GLU A 163 -3.60 -17.91 -20.55
C GLU A 163 -4.57 -18.67 -21.48
N MET A 164 -5.55 -17.97 -22.05
CA MET A 164 -6.32 -18.46 -23.19
C MET A 164 -5.81 -17.72 -24.44
N SER A 165 -4.83 -18.33 -25.11
CA SER A 165 -4.43 -18.01 -26.49
C SER A 165 -4.70 -19.22 -27.36
#